data_AF-A0A2D8AF55-F1
#
_entry.id   AF-A0A2D8AF55-F1
#
_cell.length_a   1.000
_cell.length_b   1.000
_cell.length_c   1.000
_cell.angle_alpha   90.00
_cell.angle_beta   90.00
_cell.angle_gamma   90.00
#
_symmetry.space_group_name_H-M   'P 1'
#
loop_
_entity.id
_entity.type
_entity.pdbx_description
1 polymer ?
#
loop_
_entity_poly.entity_id
_entity_poly.type
_entity_poly.pdbx_seq_one_letter_code
_entity_poly.pdbx_strand_id
1 'polypeptide(L)'
;MKSVVITGAVVIAIGLFGMAFASELWHWVVLMLVYFWGFNLMEASLPSWLSKVAPAGAKGSAMGIYSSMQFLGAFCGGGMGGWVLGHYGSSALFVGLGALVILWALVLSRTSAPRHLTSVRLAVTGDCSDLQLSQLLALKGVSEVSLQASEGAIYLKVSATDFDQEEALNIIQSTGEEHGSQR
;
A
#
# COMPACT_ATOMS: atom_id res chain seq x y z
N MET A 1 6.74 2.96 -2.65
CA MET A 1 5.47 2.77 -3.41
C MET A 1 4.67 4.07 -3.52
N LYS A 2 4.41 4.79 -2.41
CA LYS A 2 3.76 6.10 -2.46
C LYS A 2 4.42 7.09 -3.46
N SER A 3 5.76 7.20 -3.43
CA SER A 3 6.52 8.04 -4.37
C SER A 3 6.32 7.64 -5.84
N VAL A 4 6.24 6.34 -6.13
CA VAL A 4 6.02 5.81 -7.49
C VAL A 4 4.62 6.16 -7.99
N VAL A 5 3.60 6.02 -7.12
CA VAL A 5 2.22 6.40 -7.44
C VAL A 5 2.10 7.91 -7.71
N ILE A 6 2.73 8.75 -6.88
CA ILE A 6 2.76 10.21 -7.09
C ILE A 6 3.49 10.56 -8.39
N THR A 7 4.61 9.91 -8.69
CA THR A 7 5.35 10.12 -9.95
C THR A 7 4.48 9.77 -11.15
N GLY A 8 3.81 8.61 -11.12
CA GLY A 8 2.84 8.22 -12.16
C GLY A 8 1.73 9.25 -12.34
N ALA A 9 1.15 9.75 -11.24
CA ALA A 9 0.13 10.79 -11.29
C ALA A 9 0.62 12.10 -11.93
N VAL A 10 1.84 12.55 -11.62
CA VAL A 10 2.43 13.74 -12.23
C VAL A 10 2.63 13.54 -13.73
N VAL A 11 3.16 12.38 -14.15
CA VAL A 11 3.34 12.05 -15.57
C VAL A 11 2.01 12.01 -16.31
N ILE A 12 0.97 11.42 -15.71
CA ILE A 12 -0.40 11.44 -16.26
C ILE A 12 -0.90 12.86 -16.43
N ALA A 13 -0.74 13.71 -15.41
CA ALA A 13 -1.19 15.10 -15.46
C ALA A 13 -0.48 15.90 -16.56
N ILE A 14 0.82 15.70 -16.75
CA ILE A 14 1.59 16.30 -17.86
C ILE A 14 1.01 15.87 -19.22
N GLY A 15 0.75 14.56 -19.40
CA GLY A 15 0.14 14.05 -20.62
C GLY A 15 -1.25 14.65 -20.89
N LEU A 16 -2.09 14.75 -19.86
CA LEU A 16 -3.44 15.33 -19.95
C LEU A 16 -3.39 16.82 -20.27
N PHE A 17 -2.62 17.63 -19.53
CA PHE A 17 -2.52 19.06 -19.81
C PHE A 17 -1.91 19.33 -21.19
N GLY A 18 -0.94 18.54 -21.63
CA GLY A 18 -0.43 18.65 -23.00
C GLY A 18 -1.50 18.34 -24.04
N MET A 19 -2.34 17.30 -23.83
CA MET A 19 -3.41 16.95 -24.77
C MET A 19 -4.47 18.04 -24.90
N ALA A 20 -4.65 18.88 -23.88
CA ALA A 20 -5.57 20.03 -23.95
C ALA A 20 -5.20 21.07 -25.02
N PHE A 21 -3.94 21.10 -25.44
CA PHE A 21 -3.40 22.04 -26.45
C PHE A 21 -2.87 21.33 -27.70
N ALA A 22 -3.11 20.03 -27.85
CA ALA A 22 -2.61 19.26 -28.98
C ALA A 22 -3.36 19.58 -30.28
N SER A 23 -2.63 20.13 -31.26
CA SER A 23 -3.16 20.53 -32.58
C SER A 23 -2.84 19.57 -33.72
N GLU A 24 -1.76 18.79 -33.60
CA GLU A 24 -1.23 17.93 -34.65
C GLU A 24 -1.24 16.47 -34.19
N LEU A 25 -1.36 15.55 -35.14
CA LEU A 25 -1.39 14.11 -34.84
C LEU A 25 -0.17 13.65 -34.03
N TRP A 26 1.02 14.19 -34.33
CA TRP A 26 2.24 13.82 -33.60
C TRP A 26 2.20 14.23 -32.12
N HIS A 27 1.60 15.40 -31.80
CA HIS A 27 1.40 15.82 -30.41
C HIS A 27 0.55 14.78 -29.66
N TRP A 28 -0.55 14.35 -30.26
CA TRP A 28 -1.42 13.30 -29.69
C TRP A 28 -0.66 12.01 -29.44
N VAL A 29 0.11 11.51 -30.40
CA VAL A 29 0.87 10.26 -30.25
C VAL A 29 1.84 10.36 -29.07
N VAL A 30 2.65 11.42 -29.01
CA VAL A 30 3.66 11.59 -27.95
C VAL A 30 3.00 11.74 -26.59
N LEU A 31 1.97 12.57 -26.47
CA LEU A 31 1.30 12.84 -25.20
C LEU A 31 0.50 11.62 -24.70
N MET A 32 -0.06 10.85 -25.62
CA MET A 32 -0.74 9.60 -25.28
C MET A 32 0.27 8.56 -24.75
N LEU A 33 1.48 8.48 -25.33
CA LEU A 33 2.55 7.63 -24.79
C LEU A 33 2.96 8.06 -23.38
N VAL A 34 3.11 9.36 -23.14
CA VAL A 34 3.40 9.91 -21.80
C VAL A 34 2.30 9.55 -20.80
N TYR A 35 1.03 9.75 -21.19
CA TYR A 35 -0.12 9.36 -20.38
C TYR A 35 -0.10 7.86 -20.05
N PHE A 36 0.06 6.99 -21.05
CA PHE A 36 0.06 5.54 -20.85
C PHE A 36 1.22 5.08 -19.98
N TRP A 37 2.39 5.71 -20.08
CA TRP A 37 3.52 5.38 -19.23
C TRP A 37 3.21 5.68 -17.76
N GLY A 38 2.73 6.89 -17.47
CA GLY A 38 2.33 7.27 -16.11
C GLY A 38 1.18 6.39 -15.58
N PHE A 39 0.20 6.10 -16.43
CA PHE A 39 -0.94 5.25 -16.12
C PHE A 39 -0.51 3.82 -15.77
N ASN A 40 0.27 3.15 -16.62
CA ASN A 40 0.73 1.78 -16.36
C ASN A 40 1.62 1.70 -15.10
N LEU A 41 2.47 2.71 -14.87
CA LEU A 41 3.29 2.78 -13.66
C LEU A 41 2.40 2.85 -12.40
N MET A 42 1.38 3.70 -12.44
CA MET A 42 0.43 3.88 -11.33
C MET A 42 -0.46 2.65 -11.14
N GLU A 43 -1.00 2.10 -12.22
CA GLU A 43 -1.91 0.94 -12.23
C GLU A 43 -1.20 -0.31 -11.72
N ALA A 44 0.04 -0.56 -12.08
CA ALA A 44 0.81 -1.68 -11.52
C ALA A 44 1.12 -1.48 -10.02
N SER A 45 1.29 -0.23 -9.59
CA SER A 45 1.70 0.11 -8.22
C SER A 45 0.54 0.05 -7.21
N LEU A 46 -0.70 0.38 -7.61
CA LEU A 46 -1.85 0.47 -6.71
C LEU A 46 -2.28 -0.89 -6.12
N PRO A 47 -2.52 -1.96 -6.90
CA PRO A 47 -2.86 -3.28 -6.38
C PRO A 47 -1.72 -3.86 -5.55
N SER A 48 -0.48 -3.65 -5.99
CA SER A 48 0.72 -4.05 -5.24
C SER A 48 0.75 -3.39 -3.86
N TRP A 49 0.50 -2.09 -3.79
CA TRP A 49 0.47 -1.36 -2.53
C TRP A 49 -0.69 -1.80 -1.64
N LEU A 50 -1.89 -1.93 -2.21
CA LEU A 50 -3.07 -2.40 -1.49
C LEU A 50 -2.85 -3.79 -0.88
N SER A 51 -2.25 -4.72 -1.62
CA SER A 51 -1.96 -6.08 -1.13
C SER A 51 -1.03 -6.12 0.08
N LYS A 52 -0.17 -5.11 0.25
CA LYS A 52 0.76 -4.99 1.40
C LYS A 52 0.11 -4.32 2.61
N VAL A 53 -0.91 -3.49 2.40
CA VAL A 53 -1.64 -2.80 3.47
C VAL A 53 -2.84 -3.63 3.97
N ALA A 54 -3.36 -4.53 3.13
CA ALA A 54 -4.48 -5.39 3.49
C ALA A 54 -4.14 -6.31 4.69
N PRO A 55 -5.07 -6.47 5.65
CA PRO A 55 -4.92 -7.40 6.77
C PRO A 55 -4.67 -8.84 6.33
N ALA A 56 -3.99 -9.63 7.17
CA ALA A 56 -3.82 -11.06 6.96
C ALA A 56 -5.20 -11.74 6.83
N GLY A 57 -5.37 -12.59 5.81
CA GLY A 57 -6.66 -13.25 5.52
C GLY A 57 -7.69 -12.41 4.74
N ALA A 58 -7.57 -11.07 4.70
CA ALA A 58 -8.53 -10.19 4.02
C ALA A 58 -8.07 -9.66 2.65
N LYS A 59 -6.94 -10.17 2.13
CA LYS A 59 -6.37 -9.72 0.85
C LYS A 59 -7.33 -9.86 -0.33
N GLY A 60 -8.06 -10.97 -0.41
CA GLY A 60 -9.06 -11.21 -1.47
C GLY A 60 -10.20 -10.19 -1.43
N SER A 61 -10.75 -9.91 -0.25
CA SER A 61 -11.80 -8.92 -0.06
C SER A 61 -11.31 -7.50 -0.41
N ALA A 62 -10.10 -7.13 0.00
CA ALA A 62 -9.52 -5.84 -0.34
C ALA A 62 -9.35 -5.67 -1.86
N MET A 63 -8.82 -6.68 -2.55
CA MET A 63 -8.71 -6.68 -4.02
C MET A 63 -10.09 -6.65 -4.71
N GLY A 64 -11.08 -7.33 -4.15
CA GLY A 64 -12.46 -7.30 -4.63
C GLY A 64 -13.09 -5.91 -4.55
N ILE A 65 -12.94 -5.23 -3.40
CA ILE A 65 -13.40 -3.84 -3.23
C ILE A 65 -12.68 -2.92 -4.22
N TYR A 66 -11.37 -3.08 -4.40
CA TYR A 66 -10.60 -2.29 -5.36
C TYR A 66 -11.15 -2.45 -6.79
N SER A 67 -11.37 -3.68 -7.25
CA SER A 67 -11.93 -3.96 -8.58
C SER A 67 -13.34 -3.35 -8.75
N SER A 68 -14.21 -3.51 -7.76
CA SER A 68 -15.55 -2.89 -7.77
C SER A 68 -15.49 -1.36 -7.86
N MET A 69 -14.58 -0.73 -7.10
CA MET A 69 -14.37 0.72 -7.18
C MET A 69 -13.77 1.15 -8.52
N GLN A 70 -12.92 0.33 -9.14
CA GLN A 70 -12.35 0.59 -10.46
C GLN A 70 -13.45 0.60 -11.54
N PHE A 71 -14.35 -0.40 -11.53
CA PHE A 71 -15.49 -0.44 -12.44
C PHE A 71 -16.47 0.72 -12.19
N LEU A 72 -16.76 1.04 -10.94
CA LEU A 72 -17.60 2.19 -10.59
C LEU A 72 -16.98 3.49 -11.09
N GLY A 73 -15.68 3.68 -10.88
CA GLY A 73 -14.92 4.82 -11.38
C GLY A 73 -14.91 4.90 -12.91
N ALA A 74 -14.74 3.78 -13.60
CA ALA A 74 -14.82 3.73 -15.07
C ALA A 74 -16.22 4.09 -15.59
N PHE A 75 -17.27 3.61 -14.93
CA PHE A 75 -18.65 3.94 -15.28
C PHE A 75 -18.97 5.42 -15.07
N CYS A 76 -18.73 5.93 -13.86
CA CYS A 76 -18.96 7.35 -13.53
C CYS A 76 -18.07 8.28 -14.36
N GLY A 77 -16.79 7.92 -14.52
CA GLY A 77 -15.83 8.66 -15.32
C GLY A 77 -16.19 8.70 -16.81
N GLY A 78 -16.65 7.59 -17.38
CA GLY A 78 -17.15 7.54 -18.76
C GLY A 78 -18.38 8.41 -18.97
N GLY A 79 -19.37 8.33 -18.07
CA GLY A 79 -20.58 9.15 -18.13
C GLY A 79 -20.31 10.65 -17.97
N MET A 80 -19.59 11.04 -16.91
CA MET A 80 -19.23 12.43 -16.65
C MET A 80 -18.28 12.98 -17.73
N GLY A 81 -17.30 12.20 -18.15
CA GLY A 81 -16.35 12.58 -19.20
C GLY A 81 -17.04 12.80 -20.54
N GLY A 82 -17.99 11.93 -20.92
CA GLY A 82 -18.80 12.10 -22.12
C GLY A 82 -19.69 13.35 -22.05
N TRP A 83 -20.30 13.62 -20.90
CA TRP A 83 -21.11 14.83 -20.70
C TRP A 83 -20.28 16.11 -20.82
N VAL A 84 -19.09 16.15 -20.20
CA VAL A 84 -18.16 17.29 -20.30
C VAL A 84 -17.66 17.46 -21.73
N LEU A 85 -17.29 16.37 -22.40
CA LEU A 85 -16.85 16.40 -23.80
C LEU A 85 -17.92 16.98 -24.72
N GLY A 86 -19.18 16.60 -24.51
CA GLY A 86 -20.30 17.06 -25.33
C GLY A 86 -20.65 18.55 -25.15
N HIS A 87 -20.52 19.09 -23.94
CA HIS A 87 -20.92 20.47 -23.64
C HIS A 87 -19.76 21.48 -23.63
N TYR A 88 -18.56 21.07 -23.24
CA TYR A 88 -17.40 21.94 -23.03
C TYR A 88 -16.21 21.60 -23.95
N GLY A 89 -16.29 20.50 -24.71
CA GLY A 89 -15.25 20.09 -25.65
C GLY A 89 -14.07 19.37 -25.01
N SER A 90 -13.12 18.96 -25.86
CA SER A 90 -11.98 18.11 -25.48
C SER A 90 -10.98 18.82 -24.57
N SER A 91 -10.66 20.09 -24.86
CA SER A 91 -9.69 20.85 -24.06
C SER A 91 -10.13 20.97 -22.59
N ALA A 92 -11.41 21.31 -22.35
CA ALA A 92 -11.98 21.37 -21.01
C ALA A 92 -11.95 20.01 -20.29
N LEU A 93 -12.23 18.92 -21.02
CA LEU A 93 -12.14 17.56 -20.48
C LEU A 93 -10.72 17.25 -19.99
N PHE A 94 -9.69 17.47 -20.82
CA PHE A 94 -8.31 17.14 -20.48
C PHE A 94 -7.77 18.00 -19.33
N VAL A 95 -8.05 19.31 -19.32
CA VAL A 95 -7.69 20.18 -18.20
C VAL A 95 -8.38 19.72 -16.91
N GLY A 96 -9.68 19.39 -16.97
CA GLY A 96 -10.43 18.90 -15.83
C GLY A 96 -9.87 17.58 -15.26
N LEU A 97 -9.56 16.61 -16.13
CA LEU A 97 -8.93 15.34 -15.74
C LEU A 97 -7.54 15.56 -15.15
N GLY A 98 -6.71 16.42 -15.76
CA GLY A 98 -5.38 16.76 -15.24
C GLY A 98 -5.46 17.38 -13.85
N ALA A 99 -6.38 18.33 -13.65
CA ALA A 99 -6.62 18.95 -12.35
C ALA A 99 -7.09 17.94 -11.29
N LEU A 100 -7.97 17.00 -11.67
CA LEU A 100 -8.45 15.94 -10.78
C LEU A 100 -7.31 15.01 -10.35
N VAL A 101 -6.42 14.63 -11.26
CA VAL A 101 -5.24 13.80 -10.95
C VAL A 101 -4.27 14.54 -10.01
N ILE A 102 -4.03 15.83 -10.24
CA ILE A 102 -3.20 16.65 -9.34
C ILE A 102 -3.84 16.76 -7.95
N LEU A 103 -5.14 17.03 -7.87
CA LEU A 103 -5.85 17.10 -6.60
C LEU A 103 -5.74 15.79 -5.83
N TRP A 104 -5.91 14.67 -6.53
CA TRP A 104 -5.74 13.34 -5.94
C TRP A 104 -4.30 13.10 -5.46
N ALA A 105 -3.30 13.47 -6.26
CA ALA A 105 -1.89 13.36 -5.86
C ALA A 105 -1.57 14.23 -4.63
N LEU A 106 -2.17 15.42 -4.51
CA LEU A 106 -2.05 16.27 -3.33
C LEU A 106 -2.67 15.62 -2.10
N VAL A 107 -3.88 15.07 -2.20
CA VAL A 107 -4.51 14.31 -1.09
C VAL A 107 -3.62 13.14 -0.68
N LEU A 108 -3.11 12.38 -1.66
CA LEU A 108 -2.21 11.26 -1.40
C LEU A 108 -0.90 11.72 -0.74
N SER A 109 -0.36 12.89 -1.11
CA SER A 109 0.85 13.43 -0.49
C SER A 109 0.65 13.69 1.00
N ARG A 110 -0.56 14.09 1.42
CA ARG A 110 -0.92 14.41 2.81
C ARG A 110 -1.20 13.18 3.68
N THR A 111 -1.43 12.00 3.10
CA THR A 111 -1.67 10.79 3.91
C THR A 111 -0.36 10.25 4.48
N SER A 112 -0.34 9.94 5.78
CA SER A 112 0.83 9.33 6.43
C SER A 112 1.14 7.97 5.79
N ALA A 113 2.40 7.73 5.42
CA ALA A 113 2.81 6.44 4.89
C ALA A 113 2.56 5.34 5.95
N PRO A 114 1.98 4.18 5.60
CA PRO A 114 1.84 3.07 6.53
C PRO A 114 3.22 2.67 7.06
N ARG A 115 3.35 2.50 8.38
CA ARG A 115 4.60 2.07 9.01
C ARG A 115 5.06 0.76 8.34
N HIS A 116 6.34 0.68 7.98
CA HIS A 116 6.97 -0.53 7.44
C HIS A 116 7.06 -1.59 8.54
N LEU A 117 5.95 -2.28 8.78
CA LEU A 117 5.86 -3.40 9.71
C LEU A 117 6.30 -4.67 8.95
N THR A 118 7.47 -5.19 9.30
CA THR A 118 8.00 -6.46 8.83
C THR A 118 7.47 -7.58 9.73
N SER A 119 7.12 -8.72 9.15
CA SER A 119 6.71 -9.91 9.93
C SER A 119 7.95 -10.72 10.26
N VAL A 120 8.27 -10.86 11.54
CA VAL A 120 9.37 -11.70 12.03
C VAL A 120 8.77 -12.94 12.68
N ARG A 121 9.23 -14.12 12.27
CA ARG A 121 8.84 -15.40 12.86
C ARG A 121 9.88 -15.80 13.91
N LEU A 122 9.42 -16.06 15.12
CA LEU A 122 10.24 -16.65 16.18
C LEU A 122 9.73 -18.06 16.47
N ALA A 123 10.63 -19.03 16.43
CA ALA A 123 10.32 -20.41 16.79
C ALA A 123 10.20 -20.51 18.31
N VAL A 124 9.16 -21.18 18.80
CA VAL A 124 8.95 -21.40 20.23
C VAL A 124 8.85 -22.90 20.50
N THR A 125 9.67 -23.39 21.42
CA THR A 125 9.60 -24.75 21.94
C THR A 125 8.77 -24.77 23.22
N GLY A 126 7.44 -24.83 23.09
CA GLY A 126 6.51 -25.01 24.22
C GLY A 126 5.33 -24.03 24.26
N ASP A 127 4.50 -24.14 25.31
CA ASP A 127 3.42 -23.20 25.60
C ASP A 127 4.01 -21.86 26.07
N CYS A 128 3.77 -20.80 25.30
CA CYS A 128 4.11 -19.45 25.72
C CYS A 128 3.04 -18.91 26.67
N SER A 129 3.47 -18.42 27.83
CA SER A 129 2.60 -17.79 28.82
C SER A 129 2.10 -16.41 28.35
N ASP A 130 0.92 -15.99 28.81
CA ASP A 130 0.38 -14.64 28.55
C ASP A 130 1.33 -13.51 29.00
N LEU A 131 2.17 -13.80 30.00
CA LEU A 131 3.22 -12.93 30.50
C LEU A 131 4.32 -12.69 29.44
N GLN A 132 4.72 -13.72 28.70
CA GLN A 132 5.69 -13.59 27.60
C GLN A 132 5.11 -12.82 26.42
N LEU A 133 3.83 -13.03 26.11
CA LEU A 133 3.15 -12.31 25.04
C LEU A 133 3.08 -10.80 25.33
N SER A 134 2.77 -10.44 26.58
CA SER A 134 2.72 -9.05 27.02
C SER A 134 4.09 -8.36 27.05
N GLN A 135 5.15 -9.08 27.40
CA GLN A 135 6.54 -8.57 27.32
C GLN A 135 6.98 -8.35 25.88
N LEU A 136 6.63 -9.26 24.95
CA LEU A 136 6.91 -9.09 23.53
C LEU A 136 6.13 -7.93 22.92
N LEU A 137 4.89 -7.69 23.36
CA LEU A 137 4.11 -6.50 22.96
C LEU A 137 4.70 -5.19 23.51
N ALA A 138 5.38 -5.23 24.66
CA ALA A 138 6.00 -4.06 25.28
C ALA A 138 7.33 -3.67 24.64
N LEU A 139 7.93 -4.53 23.80
CA LEU A 139 9.17 -4.24 23.09
C LEU A 139 8.99 -3.05 22.14
N LYS A 140 10.01 -2.19 22.13
CA LYS A 140 10.06 -1.05 21.23
C LYS A 140 10.07 -1.56 19.78
N GLY A 141 9.15 -1.04 18.97
CA GLY A 141 9.02 -1.44 17.57
C GLY A 141 8.07 -2.62 17.33
N VAL A 142 7.56 -3.31 18.34
CA VAL A 142 6.54 -4.36 18.15
C VAL A 142 5.14 -3.74 18.15
N SER A 143 4.37 -4.01 17.09
CA SER A 143 3.01 -3.49 16.93
C SER A 143 1.93 -4.53 17.20
N GLU A 144 2.20 -5.78 16.87
CA GLU A 144 1.30 -6.90 17.08
C GLU A 144 2.12 -8.16 17.35
N VAL A 145 1.61 -8.99 18.26
CA VAL A 145 2.13 -10.32 18.57
C VAL A 145 0.99 -11.31 18.35
N SER A 146 1.21 -12.30 17.48
CA SER A 146 0.24 -13.35 17.22
C SER A 146 0.88 -14.71 17.47
N LEU A 147 0.27 -15.49 18.35
CA LEU A 147 0.69 -16.85 18.65
C LEU A 147 -0.05 -17.83 17.74
N GLN A 148 0.70 -18.55 16.91
CA GLN A 148 0.16 -19.58 16.03
C GLN A 148 0.53 -20.95 16.58
N ALA A 149 -0.26 -21.43 17.56
CA ALA A 149 0.00 -22.69 18.28
C ALA A 149 0.13 -23.91 17.34
N SER A 150 -0.57 -23.89 16.20
CA SER A 150 -0.50 -24.95 15.18
C SER A 150 0.86 -25.08 14.49
N GLU A 151 1.70 -24.05 14.52
CA GLU A 151 3.01 -24.02 13.85
C GLU A 151 4.20 -23.97 14.82
N GLY A 152 3.95 -23.96 16.13
CA GLY A 152 5.00 -23.80 17.14
C GLY A 152 5.80 -22.50 16.98
N ALA A 153 5.14 -21.41 16.57
CA ALA A 153 5.81 -20.15 16.27
C ALA A 153 4.99 -18.92 16.69
N ILE A 154 5.71 -17.86 17.06
CA ILE A 154 5.17 -16.52 17.30
C ILE A 154 5.49 -15.66 16.08
N TYR A 155 4.48 -14.98 15.56
CA TYR A 155 4.62 -13.98 14.52
C TYR A 155 4.54 -12.59 15.13
N LEU A 156 5.62 -11.82 14.98
CA LEU A 156 5.70 -10.43 15.41
C LEU A 156 5.57 -9.53 14.19
N LYS A 157 4.65 -8.55 14.22
CA LYS A 157 4.69 -7.41 13.28
C LYS A 157 5.49 -6.30 13.89
N VAL A 158 6.65 -6.01 13.31
CA VAL A 158 7.66 -5.16 13.92
C VAL A 158 8.12 -4.08 12.96
N SER A 159 8.38 -2.89 13.48
CA SER A 159 8.99 -1.79 12.72
C SER A 159 10.42 -2.18 12.36
N ALA A 160 10.72 -2.30 11.07
CA ALA A 160 12.06 -2.70 10.60
C ALA A 160 13.18 -1.75 11.04
N THR A 161 12.83 -0.51 11.42
CA THR A 161 13.77 0.52 11.87
C THR A 161 14.06 0.50 13.37
N ASP A 162 13.16 -0.05 14.17
CA ASP A 162 13.19 0.12 15.64
C ASP A 162 13.20 -1.21 16.40
N PHE A 163 13.08 -2.34 15.69
CA PHE A 163 13.00 -3.66 16.29
C PHE A 163 14.38 -4.27 16.49
N ASP A 164 14.67 -4.63 17.74
CA ASP A 164 15.83 -5.42 18.12
C ASP A 164 15.45 -6.91 18.19
N GLN A 165 16.02 -7.71 17.30
CA GLN A 165 15.76 -9.14 17.22
C GLN A 165 16.41 -9.92 18.39
N GLU A 166 17.53 -9.44 18.93
CA GLU A 166 18.22 -10.10 20.04
C GLU A 166 17.44 -9.94 21.34
N GLU A 167 16.83 -8.77 21.57
CA GLU A 167 15.99 -8.51 22.74
C GLU A 167 14.72 -9.38 22.75
N ALA A 168 14.13 -9.61 21.57
CA ALA A 168 12.99 -10.51 21.41
C ALA A 168 13.35 -11.99 21.62
N LEU A 169 14.54 -12.42 21.17
CA LEU A 169 15.05 -13.77 21.40
C LEU A 169 15.40 -14.00 22.89
N ASN A 170 15.95 -12.99 23.55
CA ASN A 170 16.26 -13.04 24.98
C ASN A 170 15.00 -13.26 25.82
N ILE A 171 13.85 -12.64 25.50
CA ILE A 171 12.59 -12.88 26.24
C ILE A 171 12.05 -14.31 26.02
N ILE A 172 12.31 -14.91 24.86
CA ILE A 172 11.93 -16.29 24.56
C ILE A 172 12.89 -17.29 25.25
N GLN A 173 14.18 -16.97 25.32
CA GLN A 173 15.21 -17.84 25.89
C GLN A 173 15.43 -17.66 27.40
N SER A 174 15.16 -16.48 27.98
CA SER A 174 15.46 -16.14 29.39
C SER A 174 14.66 -16.94 30.41
N THR A 175 13.69 -17.74 29.97
CA THR A 175 12.90 -18.63 30.83
C THR A 175 12.99 -20.08 30.38
N GLY A 176 13.75 -20.37 29.32
CA GLY A 176 13.95 -21.71 28.75
C GLY A 176 15.19 -22.45 29.27
N GLU A 177 16.08 -21.79 30.00
CA GLU A 177 17.24 -22.43 30.64
C GLU A 177 17.19 -22.30 32.17
N GLU A 178 17.24 -23.47 32.81
CA GLU A 178 17.50 -23.77 34.22
C GLU A 178 16.39 -23.47 35.26
N HIS A 179 15.52 -24.47 35.49
CA HIS A 179 15.47 -25.21 36.77
C HIS A 179 14.88 -26.60 36.52
N GLY A 180 15.71 -27.49 35.96
CA GLY A 180 15.33 -28.86 35.65
C GLY A 180 16.52 -29.80 35.64
N SER A 181 17.26 -29.83 36.75
CA SER A 181 18.06 -30.99 37.21
C SER A 181 19.16 -30.52 38.16
N GLN A 182 18.95 -30.65 39.46
CA GLN A 182 19.89 -31.41 40.29
C GLN A 182 19.09 -32.21 41.33
N ARG A 183 19.60 -33.42 41.56
CA ARG A 183 19.07 -34.49 42.42
C ARG A 183 18.87 -34.08 43.87
#